data_AF-A0A0N0T691-F1
#
_entry.id   AF-A0A0N0T691-F1
#
_cell.length_a   1.000
_cell.length_b   1.000
_cell.length_c   1.000
_cell.angle_alpha   90.00
_cell.angle_beta   90.00
_cell.angle_gamma   90.00
#
_symmetry.space_group_name_H-M   'P 1'
#
loop_
_entity.id
_entity.type
_entity.pdbx_description
1 polymer ?
#
loop_
_entity_poly.entity_id
_entity_poly.type
_entity_poly.pdbx_seq_one_letter_code
_entity_poly.pdbx_strand_id
1 'polypeptide(L)'
;ALDTVKNLADEEMKVVVDPEKGVRRITKLMDPAEATGEYIGVTLIEGDAAEELADALRTTFERDPQLYYEDGYQELVDRGFKVDVAPIGDVSWVEIDNHDDLARGRVIACQY
;
A
#
# COMPACT_ATOMS: atom_id res chain seq x y z
N ALA A 1 -0.22 2.29 6.07
CA ALA A 1 -0.86 3.62 6.13
C ALA A 1 -1.62 3.84 4.83
N LEU A 2 -2.82 4.43 4.89
CA LEU A 2 -3.75 4.50 3.76
C LEU A 2 -4.21 5.95 3.51
N ASP A 3 -4.07 6.43 2.28
CA ASP A 3 -4.72 7.66 1.82
C ASP A 3 -6.13 7.34 1.36
N THR A 4 -7.12 7.84 2.09
CA THR A 4 -8.55 7.64 1.79
C THR A 4 -9.20 8.91 1.23
N VAL A 5 -8.41 9.90 0.83
CA VAL A 5 -8.86 11.23 0.38
C VAL A 5 -8.55 11.45 -1.10
N LYS A 6 -7.37 11.01 -1.58
CA LYS A 6 -6.99 11.15 -2.99
C LYS A 6 -7.96 10.43 -3.93
N ASN A 7 -8.17 11.03 -5.10
CA ASN A 7 -8.74 10.34 -6.25
C ASN A 7 -7.65 9.48 -6.88
N LEU A 8 -7.89 8.17 -6.96
CA LEU A 8 -6.92 7.21 -7.49
C LEU A 8 -7.09 7.05 -9.00
N ALA A 9 -5.98 6.81 -9.69
CA ALA A 9 -5.92 6.46 -11.10
C ALA A 9 -5.35 5.03 -11.24
N ASP A 10 -4.82 4.68 -12.42
CA ASP A 10 -4.40 3.31 -12.71
C ASP A 10 -3.08 2.91 -12.04
N GLU A 11 -2.18 3.85 -11.75
CA GLU A 11 -0.81 3.54 -11.30
C GLU A 11 -0.69 3.28 -9.79
N GLU A 12 -1.57 3.86 -8.98
CA GLU A 12 -1.49 3.82 -7.51
C GLU A 12 -1.72 2.41 -6.97
N MET A 13 -1.07 2.11 -5.84
CA MET A 13 -1.27 0.85 -5.13
C MET A 13 -2.58 0.91 -4.34
N LYS A 14 -3.63 0.29 -4.88
CA LYS A 14 -4.98 0.38 -4.34
C LYS A 14 -5.20 -0.70 -3.28
N VAL A 15 -5.97 -0.37 -2.25
CA VAL A 15 -6.33 -1.29 -1.17
C VAL A 15 -7.84 -1.34 -0.98
N VAL A 16 -8.39 -2.53 -0.82
CA VAL A 16 -9.76 -2.76 -0.34
C VAL A 16 -9.69 -3.26 1.11
N VAL A 17 -10.43 -2.59 1.99
CA VAL A 17 -10.45 -2.89 3.42
C VAL A 17 -11.84 -3.39 3.82
N ASP A 18 -11.85 -4.44 4.63
CA ASP A 18 -13.02 -4.90 5.36
C ASP A 18 -12.91 -4.41 6.82
N PRO A 19 -13.93 -3.74 7.38
CA PRO A 19 -13.85 -3.17 8.73
C PRO A 19 -13.53 -4.17 9.84
N GLU A 20 -13.88 -5.44 9.66
CA GLU A 20 -13.63 -6.49 10.66
C GLU A 20 -12.33 -7.26 10.36
N LYS A 21 -12.02 -7.44 9.06
CA LYS A 21 -10.93 -8.33 8.62
C LYS A 21 -9.64 -7.61 8.23
N GLY A 22 -9.64 -6.28 8.19
CA GLY A 22 -8.49 -5.49 7.72
C GLY A 22 -8.38 -5.50 6.19
N VAL A 23 -7.16 -5.47 5.65
CA VAL A 23 -6.91 -5.56 4.21
C VAL A 23 -7.52 -6.85 3.66
N ARG A 24 -8.36 -6.74 2.63
CA ARG A 24 -8.82 -7.88 1.82
C ARG A 24 -8.08 -8.01 0.51
N ARG A 25 -7.72 -6.87 -0.09
CA ARG A 25 -7.04 -6.84 -1.38
C ARG A 25 -6.06 -5.67 -1.42
N ILE A 26 -4.86 -5.91 -1.93
CA ILE A 26 -3.89 -4.88 -2.28
C ILE A 26 -3.34 -5.20 -3.67
N THR A 27 -3.47 -4.25 -4.61
CA THR A 27 -3.02 -4.44 -5.99
C THR A 27 -3.02 -3.12 -6.76
N LYS A 28 -2.20 -3.02 -7.81
CA LYS A 28 -2.36 -1.97 -8.83
C LYS A 28 -3.53 -2.26 -9.79
N LEU A 29 -3.85 -3.53 -9.99
CA LEU A 29 -4.76 -4.02 -11.03
C LEU A 29 -6.20 -4.20 -10.53
N MET A 30 -6.87 -3.07 -10.27
CA MET A 30 -8.32 -3.02 -10.07
C MET A 30 -8.88 -1.66 -10.44
N ASP A 31 -10.20 -1.57 -10.61
CA ASP A 31 -10.88 -0.30 -10.81
C ASP A 31 -10.60 0.62 -9.60
N PRO A 32 -10.06 1.84 -9.81
CA PRO A 32 -9.82 2.78 -8.73
C PRO A 32 -11.06 3.07 -7.88
N ALA A 33 -12.27 3.00 -8.46
CA ALA A 33 -13.52 3.23 -7.76
C ALA A 33 -13.89 2.13 -6.76
N GLU A 34 -13.28 0.94 -6.86
CA GLU A 34 -13.47 -0.16 -5.90
C GLU A 34 -12.56 -0.04 -4.68
N ALA A 35 -11.53 0.82 -4.75
CA ALA A 35 -10.55 0.97 -3.68
C ALA A 35 -11.13 1.72 -2.48
N THR A 36 -10.75 1.28 -1.27
CA THR A 36 -10.93 2.06 -0.05
C THR A 36 -9.92 3.22 0.03
N GLY A 37 -8.73 3.03 -0.55
CA GLY A 37 -7.69 4.07 -0.60
C GLY A 37 -6.39 3.58 -1.22
N GLU A 38 -5.39 4.47 -1.26
CA GLU A 38 -4.03 4.21 -1.73
C GLU A 38 -3.12 3.83 -0.57
N TYR A 39 -2.40 2.73 -0.71
CA TYR A 39 -1.29 2.42 0.17
C TYR A 39 -0.10 3.33 -0.16
N ILE A 40 0.34 4.10 0.82
CA ILE A 40 1.33 5.18 0.62
C ILE A 40 2.80 4.74 0.80
N GLY A 41 3.08 3.43 0.75
CA GLY A 41 4.44 2.91 0.93
C GLY A 41 4.97 2.93 2.38
N VAL A 42 4.11 3.19 3.38
CA VAL A 42 4.50 3.22 4.81
C VAL A 42 3.72 2.18 5.61
N THR A 43 4.45 1.22 6.20
CA THR A 43 3.89 0.14 7.02
C THR A 43 4.67 0.00 8.33
N LEU A 44 3.95 -0.11 9.45
CA LEU A 44 4.51 -0.53 10.73
C LEU A 44 4.45 -2.06 10.79
N ILE A 45 5.59 -2.69 11.05
CA ILE A 45 5.69 -4.14 11.19
C ILE A 45 6.11 -4.42 12.62
N GLU A 46 5.24 -5.08 13.38
CA GLU A 46 5.53 -5.53 14.74
C GLU A 46 6.42 -6.77 14.72
N GLY A 47 7.18 -6.98 15.81
CA GLY A 47 8.19 -8.05 15.85
C GLY A 47 7.60 -9.45 15.73
N ASP A 48 6.36 -9.64 16.18
CA ASP A 48 5.62 -10.91 16.09
C ASP A 48 5.09 -11.20 14.67
N ALA A 49 5.01 -10.21 13.78
CA ALA A 49 4.62 -10.41 12.38
C ALA A 49 5.82 -10.71 11.46
N ALA A 50 7.05 -10.60 11.97
CA ALA A 50 8.25 -10.58 11.15
C ALA A 50 8.53 -11.90 10.43
N GLU A 51 8.34 -13.04 11.11
CA GLU A 51 8.63 -14.37 10.53
C GLU A 51 7.62 -14.72 9.43
N GLU A 52 6.33 -14.55 9.70
CA GLU A 52 5.24 -14.81 8.77
C GLU A 52 5.33 -13.92 7.54
N LEU A 53 5.62 -12.63 7.73
CA LEU A 53 5.80 -11.69 6.62
C LEU A 53 7.02 -12.05 5.78
N ALA A 54 8.15 -12.41 6.41
CA ALA A 54 9.35 -12.81 5.67
C ALA A 54 9.11 -14.08 4.82
N ASP A 55 8.37 -15.05 5.34
CA ASP A 55 7.99 -16.25 4.60
C ASP A 55 7.03 -15.95 3.43
N ALA A 56 6.03 -15.08 3.65
CA ALA A 56 5.13 -14.63 2.58
C ALA A 56 5.89 -13.89 1.47
N LEU A 57 6.77 -12.95 1.82
CA LEU A 57 7.62 -12.23 0.85
C LEU A 57 8.54 -13.17 0.07
N ARG A 58 9.16 -14.15 0.74
CA ARG A 58 9.98 -15.18 0.08
C ARG A 58 9.13 -15.99 -0.90
N THR A 59 7.95 -16.43 -0.49
CA THR A 59 7.05 -17.22 -1.33
C THR A 59 6.64 -16.44 -2.59
N THR A 60 6.29 -15.16 -2.44
CA THR A 60 5.97 -14.28 -3.56
C THR A 60 7.16 -14.12 -4.51
N PHE A 61 8.35 -13.86 -3.98
CA PHE A 61 9.56 -13.68 -4.78
C PHE A 61 10.00 -14.95 -5.52
N GLU A 62 9.94 -16.11 -4.86
CA GLU A 62 10.28 -17.40 -5.46
C GLU A 62 9.28 -17.81 -6.55
N ARG A 63 8.02 -17.39 -6.43
CA ARG A 63 6.98 -17.59 -7.44
C ARG A 63 7.25 -16.73 -8.69
N ASP A 64 7.47 -15.43 -8.50
CA ASP A 64 7.85 -14.51 -9.57
C ASP A 64 8.55 -13.27 -9.00
N PRO A 65 9.85 -13.06 -9.30
CA PRO A 65 10.62 -11.94 -8.76
C PRO A 65 10.26 -10.58 -9.40
N GLN A 66 9.37 -10.54 -10.40
CA GLN A 66 8.83 -9.31 -10.97
C GLN A 66 7.58 -8.79 -10.22
N LEU A 67 7.06 -9.55 -9.26
CA LEU A 67 5.94 -9.11 -8.42
C LEU A 67 6.37 -8.01 -7.45
N TYR A 68 5.39 -7.22 -7.01
CA TYR A 68 5.59 -6.18 -6.02
C TYR A 68 5.73 -6.80 -4.63
N TYR A 69 6.38 -6.10 -3.69
CA TYR A 69 6.46 -6.60 -2.32
C TYR A 69 5.07 -6.57 -1.64
N GLU A 70 4.16 -5.72 -2.11
CA GLU A 70 2.75 -5.69 -1.73
C GLU A 70 2.00 -6.97 -2.13
N ASP A 71 2.42 -7.68 -3.18
CA ASP A 71 1.90 -9.02 -3.46
C ASP A 71 2.32 -10.02 -2.36
N GLY A 72 3.39 -9.73 -1.62
CA GLY A 72 3.75 -10.43 -0.37
C GLY A 72 2.82 -10.11 0.79
N TYR A 73 2.31 -8.88 0.88
CA TYR A 73 1.24 -8.55 1.83
C TYR A 73 -0.07 -9.25 1.45
N GLN A 74 -0.40 -9.32 0.16
CA GLN A 74 -1.56 -10.08 -0.30
C GLN A 74 -1.43 -11.57 0.05
N GLU A 75 -0.27 -12.17 -0.22
CA GLU A 75 0.02 -13.56 0.15
C GLU A 75 -0.13 -13.80 1.66
N LEU A 76 0.35 -12.87 2.49
CA LEU A 76 0.20 -12.93 3.95
C LEU A 76 -1.28 -12.86 4.38
N VAL A 77 -2.06 -11.97 3.77
CA VAL A 77 -3.51 -11.85 4.00
C VAL A 77 -4.26 -13.11 3.57
N ASP A 78 -3.90 -13.69 2.42
CA ASP A 78 -4.52 -14.90 1.88
C ASP A 78 -4.29 -16.13 2.80
N ARG A 79 -3.20 -16.12 3.57
CA ARG A 79 -2.90 -17.11 4.63
C ARG A 79 -3.70 -16.90 5.90
N GLY A 80 -4.50 -15.84 5.97
CA GLY A 80 -5.36 -15.51 7.11
C GLY A 80 -4.73 -14.59 8.15
N PHE A 81 -3.53 -14.04 7.88
CA PHE A 81 -2.94 -13.04 8.77
C PHE A 81 -3.68 -11.70 8.59
N LYS A 82 -4.02 -11.05 9.71
CA LYS A 82 -4.72 -9.77 9.67
C LYS A 82 -3.72 -8.63 9.49
N VAL A 83 -3.86 -7.88 8.40
CA VAL A 83 -3.14 -6.61 8.18
C VAL A 83 -4.15 -5.47 8.33
N ASP A 84 -3.98 -4.63 9.34
CA ASP A 84 -4.83 -3.45 9.54
C ASP A 84 -4.31 -2.23 8.78
N VAL A 85 -5.19 -1.24 8.58
CA VAL A 85 -4.85 0.05 7.98
C VAL A 85 -5.04 1.19 8.96
N ALA A 86 -4.23 2.24 8.79
CA ALA A 86 -4.40 3.50 9.47
C ALA A 86 -4.58 4.60 8.40
N PRO A 87 -5.72 5.32 8.38
CA PRO A 87 -5.90 6.45 7.47
C PRO A 87 -4.95 7.58 7.85
N ILE A 88 -4.33 8.23 6.86
CA ILE A 88 -3.38 9.32 7.11
C ILE A 88 -4.05 10.69 7.27
N GLY A 89 -5.36 10.77 6.99
CA GLY A 89 -6.11 12.02 6.98
C GLY A 89 -5.82 12.87 5.74
N ASP A 90 -6.25 14.13 5.78
CA ASP A 90 -5.99 15.11 4.72
C ASP A 90 -4.62 15.75 4.93
N VAL A 91 -3.60 15.14 4.31
CA VAL A 91 -2.21 15.60 4.37
C VAL A 91 -1.62 15.68 2.97
N SER A 92 -0.89 16.77 2.70
CA SER A 92 -0.16 16.93 1.44
C SER A 92 1.05 16.00 1.40
N TRP A 93 1.05 15.03 0.49
CA TRP A 93 2.18 14.15 0.22
C TRP A 93 2.27 13.77 -1.28
N VAL A 94 3.42 13.26 -1.70
CA VAL A 94 3.65 12.75 -3.06
C VAL A 94 4.78 11.71 -3.04
N GLU A 95 4.63 10.61 -3.78
CA GLU A 95 5.72 9.69 -4.13
C GLU A 95 6.52 10.29 -5.30
N ILE A 96 7.85 10.21 -5.27
CA ILE A 96 8.70 10.86 -6.27
C ILE A 96 9.25 9.82 -7.24
N ASP A 97 8.50 9.55 -8.31
CA ASP A 97 8.92 8.59 -9.35
C ASP A 97 9.46 9.28 -10.60
N ASN A 98 8.94 10.47 -10.91
CA ASN A 98 9.31 11.22 -12.10
C ASN A 98 9.56 12.72 -11.82
N HIS A 99 9.82 13.49 -12.88
CA HIS A 99 10.10 14.93 -12.77
C HIS A 99 8.88 15.77 -12.39
N ASP A 100 7.67 15.37 -12.77
CA ASP A 100 6.44 16.05 -12.40
C ASP A 100 6.14 15.86 -10.91
N ASP A 101 6.39 14.65 -10.39
CA ASP A 101 6.28 14.37 -8.95
C ASP A 101 7.29 15.20 -8.15
N LEU A 102 8.52 15.32 -8.64
CA LEU A 102 9.54 16.17 -8.03
C LEU A 102 9.12 17.64 -7.99
N ALA A 103 8.52 18.15 -9.07
CA ALA A 103 7.98 19.50 -9.11
C ALA A 103 6.86 19.68 -8.07
N ARG A 104 5.94 18.71 -7.97
CA ARG A 104 4.87 18.69 -6.97
C ARG A 104 5.42 18.63 -5.54
N GLY A 105 6.42 17.78 -5.28
CA GLY A 105 7.08 17.64 -3.99
C GLY A 105 7.71 18.94 -3.51
N ARG A 106 8.33 19.71 -4.41
CA ARG A 106 8.86 21.05 -4.10
C ARG A 106 7.77 22.02 -3.67
N VAL A 107 6.61 22.00 -4.34
CA VAL A 107 5.47 22.85 -3.97
C VAL A 107 4.96 22.52 -2.56
N ILE A 108 4.89 21.22 -2.21
CA ILE A 108 4.48 20.77 -0.87
C ILE A 108 5.52 21.18 0.18
N ALA A 109 6.81 20.93 -0.08
CA ALA A 109 7.87 21.17 0.90
C ALA A 109 8.06 22.65 1.26
N CYS A 110 7.81 23.59 0.33
CA CYS A 110 7.91 25.03 0.59
C CYS A 110 6.83 25.59 1.55
N GLN A 111 5.88 24.76 2.02
CA GLN A 111 4.83 25.16 2.95
C GLN A 111 5.24 25.06 4.43
N TYR A 112 6.43 24.54 4.72
CA TYR A 112 7.00 24.34 6.06
C TYR A 112 8.28 25.15 6.24
#